data_AF-A0A968IN79-F1
#
_entry.id   AF-A0A968IN79-F1
#
_cell.length_a   1.000
_cell.length_b   1.000
_cell.length_c   1.000
_cell.angle_alpha   90.00
_cell.angle_beta   90.00
_cell.angle_gamma   90.00
#
_symmetry.space_group_name_H-M   'P 1'
#
loop_
_entity.id
_entity.type
_entity.pdbx_description
1 polymer ?
#
loop_
_entity_poly.entity_id
_entity_poly.type
_entity_poly.pdbx_seq_one_letter_code
_entity_poly.pdbx_strand_id
1 'polypeptide(L)'
;MVLIISAVLTITTLAVLATTVITPILRLREDLIAAGEAISKDQPTPLFYSAIVKRQDELGDVIAAFNQMFKQIWQAMVERKQAEQALAEANQEITVLNQKLTAENFRMSAELAVSRKLQQMLLPKEHELNQIPGLEIAGFMEPATEVGGDYYDVLNHNGNVKIGIGDVTGHGLESGVVMLMTQTATRTLLANNETD
;
A
#
# COMPACT_ATOMS: atom_id res chain seq x y z
N MET A 1 12.59 86.60 4.73
CA MET A 1 12.69 86.01 3.38
C MET A 1 13.35 84.62 3.40
N VAL A 2 14.58 84.47 3.90
CA VAL A 2 15.32 83.17 3.88
C VAL A 2 14.62 82.05 4.66
N LEU A 3 14.12 82.32 5.88
CA LEU A 3 13.44 81.32 6.72
C LEU A 3 12.15 80.75 6.07
N ILE A 4 11.42 81.59 5.34
CA ILE A 4 10.16 81.20 4.69
C ILE A 4 10.45 80.25 3.52
N ILE A 5 11.47 80.56 2.71
CA ILE A 5 11.88 79.73 1.57
C ILE A 5 12.39 78.36 2.06
N SER A 6 13.18 78.35 3.14
CA SER A 6 13.66 77.09 3.73
C SER A 6 12.53 76.23 4.27
N ALA A 7 11.55 76.82 4.96
CA ALA A 7 10.40 76.07 5.48
C ALA A 7 9.56 75.44 4.36
N VAL A 8 9.32 76.19 3.28
CA VAL A 8 8.60 75.68 2.11
C VAL A 8 9.36 74.52 1.46
N LEU A 9 10.67 74.68 1.22
CA LEU A 9 11.50 73.63 0.61
C LEU A 9 11.49 72.34 1.44
N THR A 10 11.63 72.44 2.76
CA THR A 10 11.58 71.28 3.66
C THR A 10 10.22 70.59 3.62
N ILE A 11 9.12 71.35 3.63
CA ILE A 11 7.76 70.78 3.55
C ILE A 11 7.55 70.09 2.20
N THR A 12 7.98 70.69 1.09
CA THR A 12 7.83 70.11 -0.25
C THR A 12 8.67 68.85 -0.41
N THR A 13 9.93 68.86 0.01
CA THR A 13 10.80 67.67 -0.03
C THR A 13 10.24 66.54 0.84
N LEU A 14 9.75 66.83 2.05
CA LEU A 14 9.12 65.83 2.91
C LEU A 14 7.86 65.24 2.29
N ALA A 15 7.02 66.06 1.65
CA ALA A 15 5.82 65.60 0.97
C ALA A 15 6.14 64.71 -0.25
N VAL A 16 7.17 65.07 -1.04
CA VAL A 16 7.65 64.24 -2.15
C VAL A 16 8.19 62.91 -1.63
N LEU A 17 9.03 62.92 -0.58
CA LEU A 17 9.65 61.72 -0.02
C LEU A 17 8.61 60.76 0.61
N ALA A 18 7.60 61.33 1.27
CA ALA A 18 6.48 60.57 1.84
C ALA A 18 5.67 59.81 0.77
N THR A 19 5.44 60.45 -0.38
CA THR A 19 4.63 59.88 -1.47
C THR A 19 5.42 58.95 -2.38
N THR A 20 6.69 59.26 -2.68
CA THR A 20 7.53 58.46 -3.58
C THR A 20 8.21 57.27 -2.90
N VAL A 21 8.56 57.36 -1.61
CA VAL A 21 9.38 56.34 -0.92
C VAL A 21 8.66 55.70 0.27
N ILE A 22 8.17 56.51 1.21
CA ILE A 22 7.66 55.97 2.50
C ILE A 22 6.36 55.19 2.31
N THR A 23 5.37 55.76 1.62
CA THR A 23 4.06 55.10 1.44
C THR A 23 4.19 53.75 0.70
N PRO A 24 4.97 53.65 -0.39
CA PRO A 24 5.19 52.38 -1.09
C PRO A 24 5.91 51.32 -0.24
N ILE A 25 6.88 51.70 0.58
CA ILE A 25 7.60 50.77 1.49
C ILE A 25 6.64 50.21 2.55
N LEU A 26 5.81 51.08 3.16
CA LEU A 26 4.84 50.63 4.16
C LEU A 26 3.83 49.65 3.58
N ARG A 27 3.34 49.91 2.37
CA ARG A 27 2.43 48.99 1.67
C ARG A 27 3.10 47.67 1.30
N LEU A 28 4.36 47.70 0.84
CA LEU A 28 5.11 46.47 0.58
C LEU A 28 5.29 45.63 1.86
N ARG A 29 5.56 46.28 3.00
CA ARG A 29 5.61 45.59 4.31
C ARG A 29 4.27 44.93 4.65
N GLU A 30 3.16 45.61 4.41
CA GLU A 30 1.82 45.04 4.63
C GLU A 30 1.57 43.83 3.71
N ASP A 31 1.96 43.92 2.43
CA ASP A 31 1.89 42.82 1.47
C ASP A 31 2.72 41.61 1.95
N LEU A 32 3.93 41.84 2.49
CA LEU A 32 4.80 40.80 3.07
C LEU A 32 4.15 40.08 4.28
N ILE A 33 3.53 40.85 5.18
CA ILE A 33 2.85 40.29 6.36
C ILE A 33 1.64 39.46 5.91
N ALA A 34 0.83 40.01 5.00
CA ALA A 34 -0.34 39.33 4.46
C ALA A 34 0.03 38.07 3.66
N ALA A 35 1.12 38.11 2.90
CA ALA A 35 1.70 36.96 2.22
C ALA A 35 2.10 35.85 3.20
N GLY A 36 2.84 36.19 4.26
CA GLY A 36 3.26 35.23 5.28
C GLY A 36 2.07 34.61 6.02
N GLU A 37 1.04 35.40 6.32
CA GLU A 37 -0.18 34.91 6.95
C GLU A 37 -0.99 34.00 6.01
N ALA A 38 -1.11 34.37 4.73
CA ALA A 38 -1.77 33.56 3.71
C ALA A 38 -1.09 32.20 3.53
N ILE A 39 0.25 32.19 3.51
CA ILE A 39 1.06 30.96 3.49
C ILE A 39 0.82 30.13 4.76
N SER A 40 0.84 30.76 5.94
CA SER A 40 0.66 30.04 7.21
C SER A 40 -0.75 29.48 7.39
N LYS A 41 -1.77 30.14 6.85
CA LYS A 41 -3.18 29.72 6.94
C LYS A 41 -3.65 28.94 5.71
N ASP A 42 -2.77 28.70 4.74
CA ASP A 42 -3.07 28.05 3.48
C ASP A 42 -4.27 28.69 2.75
N GLN A 43 -4.33 30.02 2.79
CA GLN A 43 -5.40 30.82 2.21
C GLN A 43 -4.94 31.46 0.90
N PRO A 44 -5.80 31.49 -0.13
CA PRO A 44 -5.47 32.16 -1.39
C PRO A 44 -5.08 33.62 -1.11
N THR A 45 -4.05 34.07 -1.79
CA THR A 45 -3.45 35.37 -1.53
C THR A 45 -4.41 36.53 -1.67
N PRO A 46 -4.31 37.54 -0.77
CA PRO A 46 -4.94 38.82 -0.99
C PRO A 46 -4.31 39.55 -2.18
N LEU A 47 -5.05 40.51 -2.74
CA LEU A 47 -4.60 41.34 -3.85
C LEU A 47 -3.48 42.28 -3.36
N PHE A 48 -2.21 41.94 -3.64
CA PHE A 48 -1.08 42.77 -3.24
C PHE A 48 -1.08 44.12 -3.95
N TYR A 49 -0.78 45.19 -3.21
CA TYR A 49 -0.51 46.50 -3.81
C TYR A 49 0.68 46.43 -4.78
N SER A 50 1.69 45.63 -4.42
CA SER A 50 2.87 45.33 -5.23
C SER A 50 2.58 44.68 -6.58
N ALA A 51 1.41 44.04 -6.76
CA ALA A 51 1.02 43.38 -8.01
C ALA A 51 0.43 44.36 -9.05
N ILE A 52 0.01 45.55 -8.62
CA ILE A 52 -0.72 46.52 -9.45
C ILE A 52 0.20 47.68 -9.88
N VAL A 53 1.22 47.98 -9.09
CA VAL A 53 2.09 49.15 -9.30
C VAL A 53 3.31 48.79 -10.13
N LYS A 54 3.41 49.36 -11.34
CA LYS A 54 4.62 49.31 -12.17
C LYS A 54 5.51 50.52 -11.87
N ARG A 55 6.65 50.28 -11.25
CA ARG A 55 7.75 51.26 -11.10
C ARG A 55 8.94 50.83 -11.94
N GLN A 56 9.76 51.79 -12.35
CA GLN A 56 10.99 51.58 -13.11
C GLN A 56 12.23 52.04 -12.31
N ASP A 57 12.17 51.87 -10.99
CA ASP A 57 13.23 52.20 -10.04
C ASP A 57 13.60 50.99 -9.18
N GLU A 58 14.59 51.13 -8.31
CA GLU A 58 15.12 50.03 -7.49
C GLU A 58 14.05 49.41 -6.58
N LEU A 59 13.08 50.22 -6.12
CA LEU A 59 11.97 49.71 -5.34
C LEU A 59 11.01 48.88 -6.19
N GLY A 60 10.82 49.24 -7.47
CA GLY A 60 10.13 48.42 -8.47
C GLY A 60 10.78 47.05 -8.67
N ASP A 61 12.11 46.98 -8.75
CA ASP A 61 12.84 45.72 -8.90
C ASP A 61 12.68 44.81 -7.67
N VAL A 62 12.74 45.38 -6.46
CA VAL A 62 12.50 44.64 -5.20
C VAL A 62 11.08 44.09 -5.14
N ILE A 63 10.09 44.90 -5.52
CA ILE A 63 8.68 44.49 -5.62
C ILE A 63 8.51 43.33 -6.60
N ALA A 64 9.14 43.42 -7.78
CA ALA A 64 9.07 42.36 -8.79
C ALA A 64 9.70 41.06 -8.28
N ALA A 65 10.88 41.13 -7.66
CA ALA A 65 11.55 39.98 -7.08
C ALA A 65 10.72 39.32 -5.96
N PHE A 66 10.12 40.13 -5.08
CA PHE A 66 9.22 39.63 -4.04
C PHE A 66 8.01 38.90 -4.63
N ASN A 67 7.32 39.52 -5.60
CA ASN A 67 6.17 38.90 -6.25
C ASN A 67 6.52 37.58 -6.93
N GLN A 68 7.69 37.52 -7.59
CA GLN A 68 8.18 36.30 -8.22
C GLN A 68 8.47 35.19 -7.18
N MET A 69 9.20 35.51 -6.12
CA MET A 69 9.50 34.56 -5.04
C MET A 69 8.21 34.06 -4.38
N PHE A 70 7.29 34.96 -4.08
CA PHE A 70 6.00 34.62 -3.49
C PHE A 70 5.22 33.65 -4.39
N LYS A 71 5.11 33.96 -5.69
CA LYS A 71 4.40 33.10 -6.65
C LYS A 71 5.00 31.70 -6.71
N GLN A 72 6.33 31.59 -6.71
CA GLN A 72 7.02 30.29 -6.73
C GLN A 72 6.74 29.47 -5.46
N ILE A 73 6.86 30.10 -4.28
CA ILE A 73 6.59 29.44 -2.99
C ILE A 73 5.14 28.98 -2.92
N TRP A 74 4.21 29.84 -3.34
CA TRP A 74 2.79 29.52 -3.34
C TRP A 74 2.48 28.30 -4.24
N GLN A 75 2.99 28.31 -5.47
CA GLN A 75 2.82 27.20 -6.40
C GLN A 75 3.41 25.89 -5.84
N ALA A 76 4.64 25.94 -5.33
CA ALA A 76 5.30 24.77 -4.77
C ALA A 76 4.55 24.20 -3.55
N MET A 77 3.97 25.05 -2.69
CA MET A 77 3.18 24.57 -1.54
C MET A 77 1.86 23.93 -1.96
N VAL A 78 1.15 24.52 -2.94
CA VAL A 78 -0.09 23.93 -3.47
C VAL A 78 0.18 22.57 -4.09
N GLU A 79 1.22 22.44 -4.91
CA GLU A 79 1.64 21.17 -5.51
C GLU A 79 2.03 20.14 -4.43
N ARG A 80 2.82 20.56 -3.43
CA ARG A 80 3.23 19.66 -2.34
C ARG A 80 2.04 19.18 -1.53
N LYS A 81 1.09 20.06 -1.21
CA LYS A 81 -0.11 19.70 -0.45
C LYS A 81 -0.99 18.70 -1.21
N GLN A 82 -1.16 18.90 -2.51
CA GLN A 82 -1.89 17.96 -3.37
C GLN A 82 -1.19 16.60 -3.40
N ALA A 83 0.13 16.57 -3.53
CA ALA A 83 0.91 15.34 -3.52
C ALA A 83 0.83 14.62 -2.15
N GLU A 84 0.92 15.36 -1.04
CA GLU A 84 0.76 14.83 0.31
C GLU A 84 -0.63 14.20 0.52
N GLN A 85 -1.68 14.86 0.03
CA GLN A 85 -3.05 14.34 0.13
C GLN A 85 -3.23 13.07 -0.73
N ALA A 86 -2.78 13.09 -1.98
CA ALA A 86 -2.84 11.92 -2.86
C ALA A 86 -2.06 10.74 -2.28
N LEU A 87 -0.90 11.00 -1.67
CA LEU A 87 -0.11 9.98 -0.98
C LEU A 87 -0.84 9.42 0.25
N ALA A 88 -1.51 10.27 1.03
CA ALA A 88 -2.30 9.84 2.17
C ALA A 88 -3.46 8.93 1.75
N GLU A 89 -4.18 9.29 0.68
CA GLU A 89 -5.26 8.50 0.10
C GLU A 89 -4.75 7.14 -0.41
N ALA A 90 -3.65 7.12 -1.17
CA ALA A 90 -3.03 5.88 -1.64
C ALA A 90 -2.59 4.96 -0.50
N ASN A 91 -2.00 5.52 0.56
CA ASN A 91 -1.58 4.74 1.73
C ASN A 91 -2.77 4.14 2.50
N GLN A 92 -3.89 4.86 2.58
CA GLN A 92 -5.13 4.33 3.16
C GLN A 92 -5.66 3.17 2.32
N GLU A 93 -5.70 3.31 1.00
CA GLU A 93 -6.14 2.24 0.10
C GLU A 93 -5.27 0.99 0.21
N ILE A 94 -3.93 1.16 0.19
CA ILE A 94 -2.96 0.06 0.38
C ILE A 94 -3.19 -0.64 1.71
N THR A 95 -3.46 0.12 2.79
CA THR A 95 -3.72 -0.46 4.11
C THR A 95 -4.97 -1.34 4.10
N VAL A 96 -6.07 -0.86 3.49
CA VAL A 96 -7.32 -1.62 3.37
C VAL A 96 -7.10 -2.88 2.52
N LEU A 97 -6.38 -2.77 1.41
CA LEU A 97 -6.12 -3.91 0.53
C LEU A 97 -5.25 -4.97 1.21
N ASN A 98 -4.20 -4.56 1.93
CA ASN A 98 -3.35 -5.47 2.70
C ASN A 98 -4.13 -6.20 3.80
N GLN A 99 -5.06 -5.52 4.48
CA GLN A 99 -5.92 -6.17 5.47
C GLN A 99 -6.81 -7.24 4.83
N LYS A 100 -7.42 -6.96 3.67
CA LYS A 100 -8.21 -7.94 2.93
C LYS A 100 -7.37 -9.14 2.48
N LEU A 101 -6.21 -8.89 1.88
CA LEU A 101 -5.30 -9.94 1.42
C LEU A 101 -4.84 -10.83 2.58
N THR A 102 -4.53 -10.24 3.74
CA THR A 102 -4.13 -10.99 4.94
C THR A 102 -5.26 -11.88 5.45
N ALA A 103 -6.49 -11.35 5.50
CA ALA A 103 -7.66 -12.13 5.91
C ALA A 103 -7.95 -13.29 4.94
N GLU A 104 -7.82 -13.06 3.64
CA GLU A 104 -8.01 -14.08 2.60
C GLU A 104 -6.94 -15.17 2.66
N ASN A 105 -5.67 -14.79 2.79
CA ASN A 105 -4.56 -15.74 2.99
C ASN A 105 -4.76 -16.58 4.25
N PHE A 106 -5.23 -15.99 5.35
CA PHE A 106 -5.52 -16.74 6.57
C PHE A 106 -6.64 -17.77 6.35
N ARG A 107 -7.73 -17.36 5.67
CA ARG A 107 -8.83 -18.27 5.32
C ARG A 107 -8.35 -19.43 4.44
N MET A 108 -7.58 -19.13 3.38
CA MET A 108 -7.04 -20.15 2.48
C MET A 108 -6.09 -21.09 3.20
N SER A 109 -5.24 -20.58 4.09
CA SER A 109 -4.35 -21.39 4.93
C SER A 109 -5.14 -22.34 5.84
N ALA A 110 -6.27 -21.88 6.40
CA ALA A 110 -7.14 -22.73 7.21
C ALA A 110 -7.80 -23.84 6.38
N GLU A 111 -8.28 -23.53 5.16
CA GLU A 111 -8.83 -24.53 4.24
C GLU A 111 -7.79 -25.58 3.84
N LEU A 112 -6.55 -25.17 3.52
CA LEU A 112 -5.44 -26.08 3.22
C LEU A 112 -5.08 -26.98 4.42
N ALA A 113 -5.08 -26.43 5.64
CA ALA A 113 -4.82 -27.20 6.85
C ALA A 113 -5.88 -28.30 7.08
N VAL A 114 -7.15 -28.02 6.75
CA VAL A 114 -8.22 -29.03 6.78
C VAL A 114 -7.96 -30.12 5.76
N SER A 115 -7.63 -29.77 4.51
CA SER A 115 -7.31 -30.74 3.45
C SER A 115 -6.13 -31.64 3.81
N ARG A 116 -5.06 -31.07 4.38
CA ARG A 116 -3.92 -31.84 4.90
C ARG A 116 -4.34 -32.84 5.97
N LYS A 117 -5.20 -32.43 6.89
CA LYS A 117 -5.71 -33.30 7.95
C LYS A 117 -6.56 -34.44 7.38
N LEU A 118 -7.37 -34.17 6.35
CA LEU A 118 -8.13 -35.21 5.64
C LEU A 118 -7.21 -36.22 4.94
N GLN A 119 -6.19 -35.75 4.22
CA GLN A 119 -5.16 -36.62 3.62
C GLN A 119 -4.51 -37.51 4.67
N GLN A 120 -4.06 -36.95 5.80
CA GLN A 120 -3.45 -37.72 6.90
C GLN A 120 -4.40 -38.72 7.55
N MET A 121 -5.71 -38.44 7.58
CA MET A 121 -6.70 -39.37 8.12
C MET A 121 -6.87 -40.61 7.24
N LEU A 122 -6.69 -40.47 5.93
CA LEU A 122 -6.89 -41.55 4.95
C LEU A 122 -5.64 -42.40 4.72
N LEU A 123 -4.44 -41.90 5.06
CA LEU A 123 -3.23 -42.72 5.03
C LEU A 123 -3.34 -43.94 5.96
N PRO A 124 -2.86 -45.12 5.53
CA PRO A 124 -2.79 -46.33 6.35
C PRO A 124 -2.15 -46.05 7.70
N LYS A 125 -2.82 -46.44 8.78
CA LYS A 125 -2.31 -46.28 10.14
C LYS A 125 -1.33 -47.39 10.45
N GLU A 126 -0.35 -47.07 11.29
CA GLU A 126 0.69 -48.02 11.71
C GLU A 126 0.10 -49.34 12.27
N HIS A 127 -0.99 -49.27 13.02
CA HIS A 127 -1.66 -50.46 13.53
C HIS A 127 -2.30 -51.34 12.45
N GLU A 128 -2.74 -50.76 11.31
CA GLU A 128 -3.29 -51.52 10.18
C GLU A 128 -2.16 -52.24 9.44
N LEU A 129 -1.02 -51.56 9.27
CA LEU A 129 0.18 -52.11 8.64
C LEU A 129 0.76 -53.29 9.44
N ASN A 130 0.83 -53.16 10.77
CA ASN A 130 1.36 -54.19 11.67
C ASN A 130 0.49 -55.45 11.77
N GLN A 131 -0.77 -55.40 11.31
CA GLN A 131 -1.68 -56.56 11.35
C GLN A 131 -1.52 -57.49 10.15
N ILE A 132 -0.67 -57.15 9.18
CA ILE A 132 -0.50 -57.94 7.97
C ILE A 132 0.48 -59.10 8.23
N PRO A 133 0.01 -60.37 8.22
CA PRO A 133 0.86 -61.50 8.59
C PRO A 133 2.02 -61.69 7.59
N GLY A 134 3.23 -61.84 8.11
CA GLY A 134 4.42 -62.18 7.31
C GLY A 134 5.07 -61.00 6.58
N LEU A 135 4.60 -59.77 6.78
CA LEU A 135 5.21 -58.56 6.21
C LEU A 135 5.53 -57.54 7.31
N GLU A 136 6.70 -56.92 7.23
CA GLU A 136 7.07 -55.75 8.02
C GLU A 136 6.95 -54.51 7.11
N ILE A 137 6.01 -53.62 7.40
CA ILE A 137 5.66 -52.50 6.52
C ILE A 137 5.75 -51.19 7.31
N ALA A 138 6.56 -50.26 6.80
CA ALA A 138 6.65 -48.89 7.29
C ALA A 138 6.21 -47.92 6.20
N GLY A 139 5.42 -46.91 6.57
CA GLY A 139 4.94 -45.86 5.66
C GLY A 139 5.23 -44.47 6.22
N PHE A 140 5.68 -43.57 5.35
CA PHE A 140 5.90 -42.16 5.68
C PHE A 140 5.57 -41.31 4.46
N MET A 141 4.88 -40.20 4.68
CA MET A 141 4.58 -39.21 3.63
C MET A 141 4.71 -37.81 4.20
N GLU A 142 5.57 -37.02 3.57
CA GLU A 142 5.75 -35.60 3.85
C GLU A 142 5.50 -34.81 2.57
N PRO A 143 4.35 -34.12 2.45
CA PRO A 143 4.08 -33.28 1.31
C PRO A 143 5.09 -32.13 1.18
N ALA A 144 5.47 -31.77 -0.06
CA ALA A 144 6.33 -30.62 -0.33
C ALA A 144 5.67 -29.26 -0.03
N THR A 145 4.34 -29.22 -0.03
CA THR A 145 3.49 -28.07 0.33
C THR A 145 2.51 -28.48 1.42
N GLU A 146 1.35 -27.84 1.55
CA GLU A 146 0.32 -28.21 2.52
C GLU A 146 -0.32 -29.58 2.19
N VAL A 147 -0.45 -29.93 0.91
CA VAL A 147 -1.09 -31.17 0.43
C VAL A 147 -0.31 -31.74 -0.76
N GLY A 148 -0.06 -33.05 -0.76
CA GLY A 148 0.72 -33.74 -1.80
C GLY A 148 -0.13 -34.54 -2.78
N GLY A 149 0.39 -34.80 -3.99
CA GLY A 149 -0.20 -35.71 -4.98
C GLY A 149 0.18 -37.18 -4.78
N ASP A 150 1.17 -37.45 -3.93
CA ASP A 150 1.63 -38.78 -3.60
C ASP A 150 0.53 -39.60 -2.92
N TYR A 151 0.45 -40.86 -3.33
CA TYR A 151 -0.52 -41.85 -2.91
C TYR A 151 0.22 -43.09 -2.43
N TYR A 152 -0.14 -43.61 -1.26
CA TYR A 152 0.10 -45.02 -0.96
C TYR A 152 -1.08 -45.61 -0.18
N ASP A 153 -1.33 -46.89 -0.39
CA ASP A 153 -2.32 -47.65 0.36
C ASP A 153 -1.88 -49.11 0.52
N VAL A 154 -2.27 -49.72 1.62
CA VAL A 154 -1.97 -51.12 1.93
C VAL A 154 -3.25 -51.77 2.41
N LEU A 155 -3.81 -52.66 1.58
CA LEU A 155 -5.15 -53.19 1.74
C LEU A 155 -5.07 -54.72 1.83
N ASN A 156 -5.52 -55.29 2.95
CA ASN A 156 -5.63 -56.73 3.14
C ASN A 156 -7.05 -57.18 2.83
N HIS A 157 -7.23 -58.04 1.84
CA HIS A 157 -8.53 -58.53 1.42
C HIS A 157 -8.48 -60.03 1.08
N ASN A 158 -9.29 -60.83 1.77
CA ASN A 158 -9.38 -62.29 1.59
C ASN A 158 -8.01 -63.02 1.62
N GLY A 159 -7.10 -62.57 2.49
CA GLY A 159 -5.75 -63.15 2.63
C GLY A 159 -4.75 -62.69 1.56
N ASN A 160 -5.17 -61.84 0.62
CA ASN A 160 -4.28 -61.20 -0.35
C ASN A 160 -4.00 -59.76 0.07
N VAL A 161 -2.72 -59.39 0.09
CA VAL A 161 -2.26 -58.03 0.37
C VAL A 161 -2.09 -57.30 -0.94
N LYS A 162 -2.80 -56.17 -1.11
CA LYS A 162 -2.66 -55.25 -2.23
C LYS A 162 -1.93 -54.00 -1.74
N ILE A 163 -0.86 -53.62 -2.42
CA ILE A 163 -0.10 -52.39 -2.15
C ILE A 163 -0.25 -51.49 -3.36
N GLY A 164 -0.81 -50.30 -3.14
CA GLY A 164 -0.93 -49.26 -4.17
C GLY A 164 0.04 -48.13 -3.85
N ILE A 165 0.78 -47.67 -4.85
CA ILE A 165 1.60 -46.45 -4.77
C ILE A 165 1.35 -45.67 -6.06
N GLY A 166 1.21 -44.37 -5.96
CA GLY A 166 1.00 -43.49 -7.11
C GLY A 166 1.50 -42.08 -6.83
N ASP A 167 1.71 -41.35 -7.91
CA ASP A 167 2.04 -39.94 -7.87
C ASP A 167 1.15 -39.23 -8.90
N VAL A 168 0.28 -38.35 -8.41
CA VAL A 168 -0.59 -37.55 -9.27
C VAL A 168 0.20 -36.38 -9.82
N THR A 169 0.32 -36.31 -11.15
CA THR A 169 0.98 -35.20 -11.83
C THR A 169 0.42 -33.84 -11.37
N GLY A 170 1.31 -32.97 -10.89
CA GLY A 170 0.97 -31.68 -10.31
C GLY A 170 1.48 -31.57 -8.87
N HIS A 171 1.06 -30.53 -8.15
CA HIS A 171 1.38 -30.38 -6.73
C HIS A 171 0.33 -29.51 -6.02
N GLY A 172 0.26 -29.62 -4.70
CA GLY A 172 -0.66 -28.83 -3.88
C GLY A 172 -2.07 -29.42 -3.82
N LEU A 173 -3.06 -28.54 -3.63
CA LEU A 173 -4.43 -28.95 -3.34
C LEU A 173 -5.07 -29.76 -4.50
N GLU A 174 -4.84 -29.37 -5.75
CA GLU A 174 -5.46 -30.01 -6.92
C GLU A 174 -5.05 -31.48 -7.05
N SER A 175 -3.74 -31.76 -7.04
CA SER A 175 -3.22 -33.14 -7.11
C SER A 175 -3.61 -33.94 -5.87
N GLY A 176 -3.64 -33.30 -4.69
CA GLY A 176 -4.09 -33.93 -3.46
C GLY A 176 -5.56 -34.35 -3.48
N VAL A 177 -6.45 -33.55 -4.08
CA VAL A 177 -7.87 -33.91 -4.22
C VAL A 177 -8.04 -35.11 -5.15
N VAL A 178 -7.31 -35.17 -6.27
CA VAL A 178 -7.34 -36.33 -7.17
C VAL A 178 -6.83 -37.57 -6.47
N MET A 179 -5.73 -37.46 -5.73
CA MET A 179 -5.21 -38.57 -4.93
C MET A 179 -6.26 -39.10 -3.94
N LEU A 180 -6.94 -38.20 -3.21
CA LEU A 180 -8.00 -38.54 -2.27
C LEU A 180 -9.16 -39.28 -2.95
N MET A 181 -9.56 -38.83 -4.14
CA MET A 181 -10.60 -39.47 -4.95
C MET A 181 -10.17 -40.87 -5.39
N THR A 182 -8.95 -41.03 -5.89
CA THR A 182 -8.40 -42.34 -6.29
C THR A 182 -8.36 -43.30 -5.11
N GLN A 183 -7.82 -42.88 -3.97
CA GLN A 183 -7.77 -43.71 -2.77
C GLN A 183 -9.16 -44.15 -2.31
N THR A 184 -10.12 -43.21 -2.28
CA THR A 184 -11.50 -43.49 -1.87
C THR A 184 -12.17 -44.46 -2.84
N ALA A 185 -11.97 -44.29 -4.15
CA ALA A 185 -12.51 -45.20 -5.16
C ALA A 185 -11.94 -46.61 -5.01
N THR A 186 -10.60 -46.75 -4.86
CA THR A 186 -9.95 -48.04 -4.66
C THR A 186 -10.46 -48.76 -3.42
N ARG A 187 -10.56 -48.05 -2.28
CA ARG A 187 -11.10 -48.62 -1.04
C ARG A 187 -12.57 -49.02 -1.16
N THR A 188 -13.38 -48.23 -1.86
CA THR A 188 -14.81 -48.52 -2.07
C THR A 188 -15.02 -49.75 -2.95
N LEU A 189 -14.28 -49.88 -4.05
CA LEU A 189 -14.34 -51.05 -4.93
C LEU A 189 -13.96 -52.34 -4.17
N LEU A 190 -12.91 -52.27 -3.36
CA LEU A 190 -12.50 -53.38 -2.49
C LEU A 190 -13.53 -53.74 -1.43
N ALA A 191 -14.19 -52.75 -0.81
CA ALA A 191 -15.24 -52.99 0.17
C ALA A 191 -16.48 -53.66 -0.42
N ASN A 192 -16.76 -53.42 -1.71
CA ASN A 192 -17.90 -53.99 -2.42
C ASN A 192 -17.61 -55.33 -3.11
N ASN A 193 -16.42 -55.92 -2.92
CA ASN A 193 -15.97 -57.13 -3.62
C ASN A 193 -16.01 -57.02 -5.16
N GLU A 194 -15.91 -55.80 -5.70
CA GLU A 194 -15.75 -55.60 -7.14
C GLU A 194 -14.30 -55.98 -7.49
N THR A 195 -14.14 -57.06 -8.24
CA THR A 195 -12.85 -57.52 -8.76
C THR A 195 -12.75 -57.16 -10.24
N ASP A 196 -11.56 -56.76 -10.69
CA ASP A 196 -11.20 -56.72 -12.13
C ASP A 196 -11.49 -58.06 -12.83
#